data_AF-H5U0A0-F1
#
_entry.id   AF-H5U0A0-F1
#
_cell.length_a   1.000
_cell.length_b   1.000
_cell.length_c   1.000
_cell.angle_alpha   90.00
_cell.angle_beta   90.00
_cell.angle_gamma   90.00
#
_symmetry.space_group_name_H-M   'P 1'
#
loop_
_entity.id
_entity.type
_entity.pdbx_description
1 polymer ?
#
loop_
_entity_poly.entity_id
_entity_poly.type
_entity_poly.pdbx_seq_one_letter_code
_entity_poly.pdbx_strand_id
1 'polypeptide(L)'
;MDVFIGQLVGFLLIIALLWKFVVPFLRKTVKSAQDVVDQQVAESDAAKARLEDAKVAHERSIEQAKVEAKQLHEGAIEDAKGIADDLHKQADVEVKRISEHGKAQGELIRTSMVRQLRSELGLTAVDGAGKIVRDHLADPANQSETVDRVIDELAAMSRGGQPSTGVPSSSELIGLHSMHAASRDAARAVAREFSSNTEGKSPQELLAASEDLTQIIDFLQHNPVLRKKFTEDEDFPALKKQLVHSLFDGKASPIAVEVVASAVAQHWSQPNDILVALRRQNALVVLTAAERDGQIEQVEDELFRVSRLLEANPTLASLLTDFTKPADRRNALLTGLLGSQIGNYTAHLLTQTISLLNGQPAESAVDQLAQLAAAMRGETVAHVVSAAELSDAQKQRLGGVLAEIYHRKISVQTEIDPSIIGGLRIGVGDEVIEADIATRLAKAAETLPR
;
A
#
# COMPACT_ATOMS: atom_id res chain seq x y z
N MET A 1 136.32 -92.37 24.60
CA MET A 1 134.89 -92.74 24.50
C MET A 1 134.01 -91.95 25.47
N ASP A 2 134.57 -91.29 26.48
CA ASP A 2 133.79 -90.61 27.54
C ASP A 2 133.10 -89.30 27.12
N VAL A 3 133.62 -88.58 26.10
CA VAL A 3 132.97 -87.35 25.57
C VAL A 3 131.64 -87.67 24.86
N PHE A 4 131.50 -88.86 24.28
CA PHE A 4 130.30 -89.26 23.52
C PHE A 4 129.11 -89.58 24.44
N ILE A 5 129.35 -90.18 25.60
CA ILE A 5 128.30 -90.54 26.58
C ILE A 5 127.72 -89.28 27.25
N GLY A 6 128.57 -88.32 27.62
CA GLY A 6 128.11 -87.04 28.19
C GLY A 6 127.27 -86.21 27.21
N GLN A 7 127.63 -86.23 25.92
CA GLN A 7 126.87 -85.55 24.87
C GLN A 7 125.52 -86.25 24.61
N LEU A 8 125.46 -87.58 24.71
CA LEU A 8 124.21 -88.35 24.60
C LEU A 8 123.25 -88.07 25.77
N VAL A 9 123.75 -88.00 27.00
CA VAL A 9 122.93 -87.68 28.19
C VAL A 9 122.43 -86.23 28.13
N GLY A 10 123.29 -85.28 27.76
CA GLY A 10 122.87 -83.89 27.53
C GLY A 10 121.84 -83.76 26.41
N PHE A 11 121.99 -84.52 25.33
CA PHE A 11 121.05 -84.57 24.22
C PHE A 11 119.70 -85.19 24.64
N LEU A 12 119.70 -86.25 25.44
CA LEU A 12 118.48 -86.86 25.98
C LEU A 12 117.73 -85.93 26.95
N LEU A 13 118.44 -85.19 27.79
CA LEU A 13 117.83 -84.18 28.68
C LEU A 13 117.17 -83.04 27.89
N ILE A 14 117.83 -82.57 26.82
CA ILE A 14 117.26 -81.56 25.91
C ILE A 14 116.02 -82.11 25.19
N ILE A 15 116.05 -83.35 24.71
CA ILE A 15 114.88 -83.99 24.08
C ILE A 15 113.72 -84.11 25.08
N ALA A 16 113.97 -84.54 26.32
CA ALA A 16 112.93 -84.64 27.34
C ALA A 16 112.30 -83.27 27.66
N LEU A 17 113.11 -82.21 27.73
CA LEU A 17 112.64 -80.83 27.93
C LEU A 17 111.80 -80.34 26.74
N LEU A 18 112.26 -80.55 25.51
CA LEU A 18 111.53 -80.19 24.29
C LEU A 18 110.22 -80.98 24.17
N TRP A 19 110.22 -82.26 24.50
CA TRP A 19 109.03 -83.11 24.42
C TRP A 19 107.99 -82.74 25.48
N LYS A 20 108.42 -82.35 26.69
CA LYS A 20 107.50 -81.99 27.78
C LYS A 20 106.97 -80.56 27.74
N PHE A 21 107.74 -79.59 27.24
CA PHE A 21 107.33 -78.17 27.22
C PHE A 21 107.00 -77.63 25.83
N VAL A 22 107.74 -78.00 24.78
CA VAL A 22 107.58 -77.39 23.45
C VAL A 22 106.55 -78.14 22.59
N VAL A 23 106.54 -79.47 22.59
CA VAL A 23 105.58 -80.28 21.82
C VAL A 23 104.12 -80.05 22.21
N PRO A 24 103.70 -80.02 23.50
CA PRO A 24 102.30 -79.76 23.83
C PRO A 24 101.85 -78.33 23.46
N PHE A 25 102.76 -77.34 23.53
CA PHE A 25 102.48 -75.98 23.08
C PHE A 25 102.31 -75.92 21.56
N LEU A 26 103.21 -76.56 20.78
CA LEU A 26 103.09 -76.65 19.32
C LEU A 26 101.84 -77.42 18.87
N ARG A 27 101.50 -78.53 19.54
CA ARG A 27 100.28 -79.28 19.20
C ARG A 27 99.02 -78.48 19.52
N LYS A 28 99.01 -77.71 20.61
CA LYS A 28 97.89 -76.84 20.96
C LYS A 28 97.72 -75.70 19.94
N THR A 29 98.81 -75.07 19.49
CA THR A 29 98.75 -74.01 18.47
C THR A 29 98.38 -74.55 17.09
N VAL A 30 98.87 -75.74 16.70
CA VAL A 30 98.46 -76.40 15.44
C VAL A 30 96.99 -76.82 15.47
N LYS A 31 96.51 -77.37 16.59
CA LYS A 31 95.09 -77.76 16.73
C LYS A 31 94.15 -76.57 16.78
N SER A 32 94.49 -75.50 17.53
CA SER A 32 93.71 -74.25 17.47
C SER A 32 93.74 -73.60 16.09
N ALA A 33 94.84 -73.72 15.33
CA ALA A 33 94.86 -73.27 13.94
C ALA A 33 93.96 -74.12 13.04
N GLN A 34 93.92 -75.45 13.21
CA GLN A 34 92.99 -76.34 12.51
C GLN A 34 91.52 -76.05 12.87
N ASP A 35 91.18 -75.92 14.16
CA ASP A 35 89.80 -75.64 14.60
C ASP A 35 89.30 -74.28 14.10
N VAL A 36 90.17 -73.26 14.04
CA VAL A 36 89.83 -71.95 13.45
C VAL A 36 89.64 -72.04 11.94
N VAL A 37 90.44 -72.84 11.23
CA VAL A 37 90.26 -73.05 9.79
C VAL A 37 88.96 -73.82 9.52
N ASP A 38 88.67 -74.88 10.27
CA ASP A 38 87.43 -75.65 10.14
C ASP A 38 86.20 -74.79 10.48
N GLN A 39 86.28 -73.95 11.52
CA GLN A 39 85.23 -72.99 11.85
C GLN A 39 85.07 -71.93 10.76
N GLN A 40 86.15 -71.37 10.22
CA GLN A 40 86.10 -70.41 9.11
C GLN A 40 85.52 -71.03 7.84
N VAL A 41 85.82 -72.31 7.55
CA VAL A 41 85.23 -73.04 6.43
C VAL A 41 83.74 -73.28 6.67
N ALA A 42 83.34 -73.73 7.86
CA ALA A 42 81.93 -73.94 8.21
C ALA A 42 81.12 -72.63 8.20
N GLU A 43 81.68 -71.53 8.72
CA GLU A 43 81.05 -70.20 8.67
C GLU A 43 81.00 -69.65 7.23
N SER A 44 82.03 -69.90 6.41
CA SER A 44 82.03 -69.54 4.99
C SER A 44 80.95 -70.29 4.21
N ASP A 45 80.80 -71.60 4.46
CA ASP A 45 79.79 -72.42 3.80
C ASP A 45 78.36 -72.06 4.28
N ALA A 46 78.18 -71.77 5.57
CA ALA A 46 76.92 -71.25 6.10
C ALA A 46 76.59 -69.84 5.57
N ALA A 47 77.59 -68.97 5.40
CA ALA A 47 77.42 -67.64 4.83
C ALA A 47 77.07 -67.71 3.34
N LYS A 48 77.69 -68.63 2.57
CA LYS A 48 77.32 -68.92 1.19
C LYS A 48 75.89 -69.44 1.09
N ALA A 49 75.50 -70.40 1.95
CA ALA A 49 74.12 -70.92 1.97
C ALA A 49 73.10 -69.81 2.27
N ARG A 50 73.37 -68.96 3.27
CA ARG A 50 72.50 -67.79 3.58
C ARG A 50 72.46 -66.77 2.45
N LEU A 51 73.56 -66.56 1.73
CA LEU A 51 73.60 -65.66 0.58
C LEU A 51 72.75 -66.21 -0.57
N GLU A 52 72.84 -67.51 -0.85
CA GLU A 52 72.00 -68.16 -1.87
C GLU A 52 70.51 -68.15 -1.46
N ASP A 53 70.18 -68.45 -0.20
CA ASP A 53 68.81 -68.34 0.30
C ASP A 53 68.28 -66.89 0.21
N ALA A 54 69.12 -65.90 0.55
CA ALA A 54 68.77 -64.49 0.43
C ALA A 54 68.59 -64.04 -1.03
N LYS A 55 69.39 -64.55 -1.96
CA LYS A 55 69.21 -64.32 -3.40
C LYS A 55 67.90 -64.92 -3.89
N VAL A 56 67.61 -66.18 -3.53
CA VAL A 56 66.34 -66.84 -3.89
C VAL A 56 65.14 -66.12 -3.29
N ALA A 57 65.22 -65.67 -2.04
CA ALA A 57 64.16 -64.88 -1.40
C ALA A 57 63.99 -63.50 -2.06
N HIS A 58 65.10 -62.84 -2.44
CA HIS A 58 65.07 -61.57 -3.15
C HIS A 58 64.45 -61.72 -4.54
N GLU A 59 64.86 -62.71 -5.32
CA GLU A 59 64.27 -63.04 -6.63
C GLU A 59 62.76 -63.34 -6.50
N ARG A 60 62.35 -64.14 -5.51
CA ARG A 60 60.92 -64.38 -5.23
C ARG A 60 60.17 -63.10 -4.86
N SER A 61 60.76 -62.21 -4.06
CA SER A 61 60.14 -60.93 -3.69
C SER A 61 60.00 -59.98 -4.90
N ILE A 62 60.98 -59.99 -5.81
CA ILE A 62 60.92 -59.22 -7.06
C ILE A 62 59.80 -59.77 -7.95
N GLU A 63 59.71 -61.09 -8.11
CA GLU A 63 58.65 -61.69 -8.91
C GLU A 63 57.27 -61.45 -8.30
N GLN A 64 57.13 -61.56 -6.97
CA GLN A 64 55.88 -61.21 -6.30
C GLN A 64 55.53 -59.73 -6.46
N ALA A 65 56.48 -58.81 -6.29
CA ALA A 65 56.28 -57.38 -6.50
C ALA A 65 55.89 -57.06 -7.96
N LYS A 66 56.45 -57.78 -8.94
CA LYS A 66 56.03 -57.65 -10.36
C LYS A 66 54.60 -58.11 -10.57
N VAL A 67 54.19 -59.23 -9.96
CA VAL A 67 52.81 -59.74 -10.03
C VAL A 67 51.83 -58.77 -9.37
N GLU A 68 52.14 -58.28 -8.17
CA GLU A 68 51.31 -57.30 -7.45
C GLU A 68 51.24 -55.96 -8.20
N ALA A 69 52.37 -55.46 -8.74
CA ALA A 69 52.38 -54.26 -9.56
C ALA A 69 51.55 -54.41 -10.84
N LYS A 70 51.58 -55.59 -11.47
CA LYS A 70 50.75 -55.89 -12.63
C LYS A 70 49.26 -55.91 -12.26
N GLN A 71 48.89 -56.57 -11.17
CA GLN A 71 47.50 -56.59 -10.69
C GLN A 71 47.01 -55.20 -10.29
N LEU A 72 47.84 -54.40 -9.63
CA LEU A 72 47.52 -53.02 -9.29
C LEU A 72 47.34 -52.16 -10.55
N HIS A 73 48.19 -52.34 -11.56
CA HIS A 73 48.08 -51.63 -12.83
C HIS A 73 46.81 -52.03 -13.60
N GLU A 74 46.50 -53.32 -13.66
CA GLU A 74 45.26 -53.82 -14.27
C GLU A 74 44.02 -53.28 -13.53
N GLY A 75 44.02 -53.32 -12.19
CA GLY A 75 42.96 -52.73 -11.37
C GLY A 75 42.82 -51.22 -11.57
N ALA A 76 43.94 -50.48 -11.64
CA ALA A 76 43.91 -49.04 -11.90
C ALA A 76 43.37 -48.70 -13.30
N ILE A 77 43.63 -49.53 -14.31
CA ILE A 77 43.05 -49.38 -15.65
C ILE A 77 41.54 -49.64 -15.62
N GLU A 78 41.10 -50.67 -14.90
CA GLU A 78 39.67 -50.98 -14.74
C GLU A 78 38.93 -49.87 -13.99
N ASP A 79 39.50 -49.38 -12.90
CA ASP A 79 38.96 -48.24 -12.14
C ASP A 79 38.93 -46.96 -12.99
N ALA A 80 39.99 -46.67 -13.73
CA ALA A 80 40.03 -45.51 -14.63
C ALA A 80 38.94 -45.60 -15.71
N LYS A 81 38.68 -46.80 -16.22
CA LYS A 81 37.57 -47.04 -17.16
C LYS A 81 36.22 -46.87 -16.48
N GLY A 82 36.04 -47.38 -15.26
CA GLY A 82 34.83 -47.18 -14.47
C GLY A 82 34.53 -45.71 -14.19
N ILE A 83 35.55 -44.93 -13.81
CA ILE A 83 35.45 -43.47 -13.62
C ILE A 83 35.07 -42.78 -14.93
N ALA A 84 35.67 -43.16 -16.06
CA ALA A 84 35.33 -42.58 -17.36
C ALA A 84 33.88 -42.89 -17.76
N ASP A 85 33.42 -44.13 -17.56
CA ASP A 85 32.04 -44.54 -17.85
C ASP A 85 31.03 -43.79 -16.96
N ASP A 86 31.34 -43.61 -15.68
CA ASP A 86 30.49 -42.87 -14.76
C ASP A 86 30.46 -41.36 -15.05
N LEU A 87 31.59 -40.77 -15.43
CA LEU A 87 31.64 -39.39 -15.92
C LEU A 87 30.80 -39.21 -17.20
N HIS A 88 30.83 -40.19 -18.12
CA HIS A 88 29.97 -40.17 -19.30
C HIS A 88 28.48 -40.24 -18.93
N LYS A 89 28.09 -41.16 -18.03
CA LYS A 89 26.70 -41.24 -17.55
C LYS A 89 26.24 -39.94 -16.87
N GLN A 90 27.09 -39.34 -16.04
CA GLN A 90 26.79 -38.06 -15.40
C GLN A 90 26.66 -36.94 -16.42
N ALA A 91 27.53 -36.90 -17.43
CA ALA A 91 27.45 -35.93 -18.52
C ALA A 91 26.13 -36.09 -19.32
N ASP A 92 25.70 -37.32 -19.61
CA ASP A 92 24.42 -37.56 -20.31
C ASP A 92 23.21 -37.09 -19.50
N VAL A 93 23.22 -37.33 -18.18
CA VAL A 93 22.18 -36.83 -17.26
C VAL A 93 22.17 -35.30 -17.25
N GLU A 94 23.33 -34.67 -17.20
CA GLU A 94 23.47 -33.22 -17.15
C GLU A 94 23.05 -32.56 -18.49
N VAL A 95 23.45 -33.13 -19.62
CA VAL A 95 23.01 -32.70 -20.96
C VAL A 95 21.48 -32.80 -21.07
N LYS A 96 20.89 -33.91 -20.61
CA LYS A 96 19.44 -34.09 -20.61
C LYS A 96 18.75 -33.05 -19.72
N ARG A 97 19.27 -32.80 -18.52
CA ARG A 97 18.76 -31.79 -17.57
C ARG A 97 18.80 -30.39 -18.18
N ILE A 98 19.91 -30.01 -18.80
CA ILE A 98 20.08 -28.71 -19.48
C ILE A 98 19.11 -28.60 -20.66
N SER A 99 18.97 -29.66 -21.46
CA SER A 99 18.04 -29.68 -22.60
C SER A 99 16.58 -29.54 -22.16
N GLU A 100 16.15 -30.28 -21.13
CA GLU A 100 14.78 -30.20 -20.60
C GLU A 100 14.50 -28.81 -20.00
N HIS A 101 15.46 -28.27 -19.26
CA HIS A 101 15.37 -26.91 -18.74
C HIS A 101 15.29 -25.86 -19.86
N GLY A 102 16.13 -25.99 -20.90
CA GLY A 102 16.11 -25.11 -22.06
C GLY A 102 14.80 -25.16 -22.84
N LYS A 103 14.20 -26.36 -23.01
CA LYS A 103 12.86 -26.50 -23.61
C LYS A 103 11.79 -25.80 -22.78
N ALA A 104 11.80 -25.99 -21.46
CA ALA A 104 10.84 -25.33 -20.57
C ALA A 104 10.99 -23.79 -20.60
N GLN A 105 12.23 -23.28 -20.61
CA GLN A 105 12.49 -21.85 -20.79
C GLN A 105 12.02 -21.34 -22.15
N GLY A 106 12.22 -22.10 -23.22
CA GLY A 106 11.73 -21.77 -24.55
C GLY A 106 10.20 -21.63 -24.61
N GLU A 107 9.45 -22.54 -23.98
CA GLU A 107 7.98 -22.46 -23.90
C GLU A 107 7.51 -21.26 -23.06
N LEU A 108 8.21 -20.94 -21.98
CA LEU A 108 7.93 -19.74 -21.19
C LEU A 108 8.15 -18.46 -22.01
N ILE A 109 9.28 -18.36 -22.72
CA ILE A 109 9.59 -17.24 -23.62
C ILE A 109 8.54 -17.14 -24.73
N ARG A 110 8.14 -18.27 -25.33
CA ARG A 110 7.08 -18.29 -26.35
C ARG A 110 5.77 -17.76 -25.80
N THR A 111 5.38 -18.20 -24.61
CA THR A 111 4.13 -17.78 -23.97
C THR A 111 4.15 -16.30 -23.59
N SER A 112 5.28 -15.79 -23.07
CA SER A 112 5.43 -14.36 -22.76
C SER A 112 5.44 -13.49 -24.03
N MET A 113 6.11 -13.94 -25.11
CA MET A 113 6.10 -13.24 -26.40
C MET A 113 4.68 -13.16 -26.99
N VAL A 114 3.92 -14.26 -26.97
CA VAL A 114 2.53 -14.25 -27.47
C VAL A 114 1.65 -13.31 -26.65
N ARG A 115 1.84 -13.28 -25.33
CA ARG A 115 1.11 -12.38 -24.43
C ARG A 115 1.45 -10.92 -24.70
N GLN A 116 2.75 -10.60 -24.81
CA GLN A 116 3.21 -9.26 -25.16
C GLN A 116 2.65 -8.81 -26.52
N LEU A 117 2.72 -9.68 -27.54
CA LEU A 117 2.15 -9.40 -28.87
C LEU A 117 0.64 -9.14 -28.81
N ARG A 118 -0.10 -9.90 -28.00
CA ARG A 118 -1.55 -9.67 -27.82
C ARG A 118 -1.84 -8.33 -27.16
N SER A 119 -1.04 -7.95 -26.16
CA SER A 119 -1.16 -6.65 -25.50
C SER A 119 -0.85 -5.50 -26.46
N GLU A 120 0.28 -5.57 -27.19
CA GLU A 120 0.68 -4.56 -28.17
C GLU A 120 -0.33 -4.43 -29.33
N LEU A 121 -0.80 -5.57 -29.87
CA LEU A 121 -1.83 -5.58 -30.89
C LEU A 121 -3.15 -5.01 -30.37
N GLY A 122 -3.52 -5.35 -29.13
CA GLY A 122 -4.72 -4.81 -28.47
C GLY A 122 -4.64 -3.30 -28.31
N LEU A 123 -3.53 -2.77 -27.81
CA LEU A 123 -3.31 -1.34 -27.65
C LEU A 123 -3.35 -0.61 -28.99
N THR A 124 -2.70 -1.18 -30.02
CA THR A 124 -2.72 -0.62 -31.38
C THR A 124 -4.13 -0.63 -31.98
N ALA A 125 -4.91 -1.69 -31.72
CA ALA A 125 -6.30 -1.78 -32.16
C ALA A 125 -7.19 -0.74 -31.45
N VAL A 126 -6.99 -0.51 -30.15
CA VAL A 126 -7.73 0.51 -29.39
C VAL A 126 -7.35 1.92 -29.87
N ASP A 127 -6.08 2.20 -30.15
CA ASP A 127 -5.65 3.49 -30.70
C ASP A 127 -6.25 3.74 -32.10
N GLY A 128 -6.23 2.71 -32.96
CA GLY A 128 -6.88 2.74 -34.27
C GLY A 128 -8.39 2.99 -34.16
N ALA A 129 -9.07 2.29 -33.26
CA ALA A 129 -10.49 2.52 -32.97
C ALA A 129 -10.73 3.95 -32.46
N GLY A 130 -9.88 4.45 -31.56
CA GLY A 130 -9.94 5.82 -31.04
C GLY A 130 -9.76 6.88 -32.13
N LYS A 131 -8.92 6.63 -33.13
CA LYS A 131 -8.81 7.50 -34.31
C LYS A 131 -10.09 7.49 -35.16
N ILE A 132 -10.63 6.31 -35.47
CA ILE A 132 -11.89 6.17 -36.24
C ILE A 132 -13.04 6.89 -35.53
N VAL A 133 -13.14 6.74 -34.21
CA VAL A 133 -14.17 7.39 -33.41
C VAL A 133 -13.99 8.91 -33.42
N ARG A 134 -12.76 9.43 -33.25
CA ARG A 134 -12.49 10.88 -33.35
C ARG A 134 -12.88 11.44 -34.72
N ASP A 135 -12.54 10.74 -35.79
CA ASP A 135 -12.88 11.15 -37.16
C ASP A 135 -14.41 11.15 -37.37
N HIS A 136 -15.12 10.15 -36.83
CA HIS A 136 -16.58 10.07 -36.88
C HIS A 136 -17.26 11.18 -36.08
N LEU A 137 -16.71 11.53 -34.91
CA LEU A 137 -17.20 12.60 -34.04
C LEU A 137 -16.77 14.00 -34.49
N ALA A 138 -16.05 14.16 -35.60
CA ALA A 138 -15.79 15.47 -36.17
C ALA A 138 -17.07 16.12 -36.73
N ASP A 139 -18.10 15.33 -37.04
CA ASP A 139 -19.41 15.80 -37.47
C ASP A 139 -20.32 16.13 -36.27
N PRO A 140 -20.84 17.37 -36.15
CA PRO A 140 -21.77 17.76 -35.09
C PRO A 140 -23.02 16.88 -34.97
N ALA A 141 -23.51 16.30 -36.09
CA ALA A 141 -24.67 15.41 -36.05
C ALA A 141 -24.36 14.12 -35.27
N ASN A 142 -23.19 13.54 -35.50
CA ASN A 142 -22.75 12.31 -34.81
C ASN A 142 -22.44 12.57 -33.33
N GLN A 143 -21.96 13.77 -32.98
CA GLN A 143 -21.77 14.20 -31.59
C GLN A 143 -23.11 14.26 -30.86
N SER A 144 -24.12 14.89 -31.48
CA SER A 144 -25.45 15.03 -30.89
C SER A 144 -26.14 13.66 -30.72
N GLU A 145 -26.04 12.77 -31.70
CA GLU A 145 -26.56 11.41 -31.59
C GLU A 145 -25.89 10.63 -30.44
N THR A 146 -24.58 10.85 -30.22
CA THR A 146 -23.85 10.23 -29.12
C THR A 146 -24.34 10.71 -27.76
N VAL A 147 -24.61 12.01 -27.62
CA VAL A 147 -25.22 12.59 -26.42
C VAL A 147 -26.60 11.98 -26.15
N ASP A 148 -27.45 11.91 -27.18
CA ASP A 148 -28.80 11.34 -27.04
C ASP A 148 -28.75 9.87 -26.58
N ARG A 149 -27.83 9.08 -27.16
CA ARG A 149 -27.61 7.68 -26.76
C ARG A 149 -27.19 7.53 -25.30
N VAL A 150 -26.34 8.43 -24.81
CA VAL A 150 -25.93 8.44 -23.39
C VAL A 150 -27.11 8.80 -22.49
N ILE A 151 -27.92 9.79 -22.86
CA ILE A 151 -29.13 10.16 -22.11
C ILE A 151 -30.10 8.97 -22.05
N ASP A 152 -30.27 8.24 -23.14
CA ASP A 152 -31.13 7.05 -23.20
C ASP A 152 -30.60 5.90 -22.33
N GLU A 153 -29.27 5.70 -22.29
CA GLU A 153 -28.63 4.71 -21.43
C GLU A 153 -28.83 5.05 -19.95
N LEU A 154 -28.65 6.32 -19.56
CA LEU A 154 -28.94 6.80 -18.21
C LEU A 154 -30.42 6.60 -17.84
N ALA A 155 -31.33 6.87 -18.77
CA ALA A 155 -32.76 6.63 -18.55
C ALA A 155 -33.11 5.14 -18.41
N ALA A 156 -32.34 4.24 -19.03
CA ALA A 156 -32.49 2.80 -18.84
C ALA A 156 -31.95 2.35 -17.47
N MET A 157 -30.84 2.92 -17.00
CA MET A 157 -30.29 2.66 -15.66
C MET A 157 -31.25 3.04 -14.54
N SER A 158 -31.94 4.19 -14.67
CA SER A 158 -32.98 4.63 -13.73
C SER A 158 -34.09 3.59 -13.55
N ARG A 159 -34.52 2.96 -14.65
CA ARG A 159 -35.62 1.98 -14.65
C ARG A 159 -35.22 0.58 -14.18
N GLY A 160 -33.92 0.28 -14.12
CA GLY A 160 -33.40 -1.05 -13.77
C GLY A 160 -32.73 -1.15 -12.40
N GLY A 161 -32.48 -0.03 -11.72
CA GLY A 161 -31.77 0.02 -10.44
C GLY A 161 -32.69 -0.10 -9.24
N GLN A 162 -32.43 -1.08 -8.37
CA GLN A 162 -32.94 -1.06 -6.99
C GLN A 162 -32.46 0.24 -6.32
N PRO A 163 -33.34 1.00 -5.64
CA PRO A 163 -32.92 2.18 -4.91
C PRO A 163 -31.89 1.74 -3.87
N SER A 164 -30.69 2.33 -3.93
CA SER A 164 -29.68 2.18 -2.89
C SER A 164 -30.17 2.91 -1.64
N THR A 165 -31.11 2.33 -0.90
CA THR A 165 -31.71 2.88 0.33
C THR A 165 -30.74 2.88 1.53
N GLY A 166 -29.43 2.84 1.29
CA GLY A 166 -28.40 2.83 2.32
C GLY A 166 -27.23 3.78 2.05
N VAL A 167 -27.21 4.46 0.91
CA VAL A 167 -26.19 5.50 0.64
C VAL A 167 -26.80 6.84 1.02
N PRO A 168 -26.32 7.49 2.10
CA PRO A 168 -26.78 8.83 2.45
C PRO A 168 -26.51 9.76 1.26
N SER A 169 -27.48 10.61 0.93
CA SER A 169 -27.31 11.57 -0.17
C SER A 169 -26.11 12.48 0.12
N SER A 170 -25.29 12.81 -0.89
CA SER A 170 -24.09 13.64 -0.69
C SER A 170 -24.40 14.97 0.03
N SER A 171 -25.62 15.49 -0.13
CA SER A 171 -26.15 16.65 0.58
C SER A 171 -26.19 16.49 2.12
N GLU A 172 -26.50 15.30 2.63
CA GLU A 172 -26.49 15.02 4.08
C GLU A 172 -25.07 14.92 4.64
N LEU A 173 -24.06 14.83 3.77
CA LEU A 173 -22.64 14.70 4.10
C LEU A 173 -21.85 16.01 4.00
N ILE A 174 -22.46 17.08 3.48
CA ILE A 174 -21.81 18.40 3.35
C ILE A 174 -21.30 18.85 4.72
N GLY A 175 -19.98 19.13 4.79
CA GLY A 175 -19.27 19.53 6.01
C GLY A 175 -18.97 18.39 7.00
N LEU A 176 -19.27 17.13 6.66
CA LEU A 176 -19.07 15.96 7.52
C LEU A 176 -18.08 14.94 6.93
N HIS A 177 -17.53 15.17 5.73
CA HIS A 177 -16.68 14.21 5.02
C HIS A 177 -15.41 13.81 5.77
N SER A 178 -14.85 14.71 6.60
CA SER A 178 -13.62 14.47 7.35
C SER A 178 -13.84 13.67 8.65
N MET A 179 -15.10 13.44 9.04
CA MET A 179 -15.44 12.75 10.28
C MET A 179 -15.48 11.23 10.13
N HIS A 180 -15.21 10.52 11.23
CA HIS A 180 -15.47 9.09 11.33
C HIS A 180 -16.97 8.77 11.31
N ALA A 181 -17.32 7.52 10.98
CA ALA A 181 -18.70 7.09 10.78
C ALA A 181 -19.63 7.45 11.96
N ALA A 182 -19.20 7.16 13.20
CA ALA A 182 -19.96 7.46 14.41
C ALA A 182 -20.29 8.96 14.57
N SER A 183 -19.30 9.84 14.40
CA SER A 183 -19.51 11.29 14.45
C SER A 183 -20.41 11.80 13.31
N ARG A 184 -20.35 11.19 12.11
CA ARG A 184 -21.26 11.52 11.01
C ARG A 184 -22.70 11.14 11.34
N ASP A 185 -22.91 9.94 11.88
CA ASP A 185 -24.24 9.47 12.26
C ASP A 185 -24.82 10.32 13.41
N ALA A 186 -24.00 10.70 14.39
CA ALA A 186 -24.34 11.64 15.44
C ALA A 186 -24.76 13.01 14.90
N ALA A 187 -23.97 13.62 14.01
CA ALA A 187 -24.30 14.91 13.41
C ALA A 187 -25.63 14.87 12.64
N ARG A 188 -25.92 13.77 11.96
CA ARG A 188 -27.21 13.57 11.28
C ARG A 188 -28.36 13.37 12.26
N ALA A 189 -28.13 12.67 13.37
CA ALA A 189 -29.14 12.51 14.41
C ALA A 189 -29.54 13.85 15.03
N VAL A 190 -28.58 14.73 15.30
CA VAL A 190 -28.82 16.11 15.77
C VAL A 190 -29.66 16.89 14.75
N ALA A 191 -29.33 16.82 13.46
CA ALA A 191 -30.08 17.50 12.42
C ALA A 191 -31.54 17.01 12.30
N ARG A 192 -31.77 15.70 12.46
CA ARG A 192 -33.13 15.12 12.45
C ARG A 192 -33.95 15.58 13.66
N GLU A 193 -33.39 15.51 14.87
CA GLU A 193 -34.07 15.93 16.12
C GLU A 193 -34.37 17.44 16.10
N PHE A 194 -33.48 18.25 15.52
CA PHE A 194 -33.74 19.68 15.33
C PHE A 194 -34.88 19.96 14.35
N SER A 195 -34.92 19.24 13.22
CA SER A 195 -35.94 19.46 12.20
C SER A 195 -37.34 19.28 12.77
N SER A 196 -37.55 18.26 13.62
CA SER A 196 -38.81 18.07 14.34
C SER A 196 -39.10 19.17 15.38
N ASN A 197 -38.08 19.64 16.10
CA ASN A 197 -38.26 20.62 17.19
C ASN A 197 -38.50 22.06 16.70
N THR A 198 -38.20 22.33 15.42
CA THR A 198 -38.34 23.66 14.84
C THR A 198 -39.55 23.81 13.93
N GLU A 199 -40.37 22.77 13.75
CA GLU A 199 -41.63 22.87 13.03
C GLU A 199 -42.50 24.01 13.59
N GLY A 200 -42.95 24.91 12.70
CA GLY A 200 -43.82 26.03 13.08
C GLY A 200 -43.15 27.24 13.77
N LYS A 201 -41.82 27.22 13.98
CA LYS A 201 -41.09 28.39 14.51
C LYS A 201 -40.94 29.52 13.48
N SER A 202 -41.05 30.76 13.91
CA SER A 202 -40.86 31.92 13.05
C SER A 202 -39.39 32.11 12.65
N PRO A 203 -39.10 32.76 11.50
CA PRO A 203 -37.72 33.07 11.11
C PRO A 203 -36.95 33.88 12.17
N GLN A 204 -37.62 34.78 12.89
CA GLN A 204 -37.02 35.59 13.96
C GLN A 204 -36.60 34.73 15.17
N GLU A 205 -37.43 33.76 15.58
CA GLU A 205 -37.06 32.82 16.65
C GLU A 205 -35.86 31.96 16.26
N LEU A 206 -35.75 31.56 14.99
CA LEU A 206 -34.61 30.78 14.49
C LEU A 206 -33.33 31.61 14.44
N LEU A 207 -33.39 32.88 14.02
CA LEU A 207 -32.23 33.78 14.05
C LEU A 207 -31.73 34.01 15.48
N ALA A 208 -32.63 34.30 16.43
CA ALA A 208 -32.27 34.43 17.85
C ALA A 208 -31.64 33.13 18.39
N ALA A 209 -32.20 31.97 18.02
CA ALA A 209 -31.63 30.68 18.41
C ALA A 209 -30.24 30.45 17.82
N SER A 210 -29.99 30.93 16.60
CA SER A 210 -28.69 30.83 15.96
C SER A 210 -27.63 31.73 16.62
N GLU A 211 -28.01 32.94 17.05
CA GLU A 211 -27.14 33.82 17.83
C GLU A 211 -26.73 33.17 19.16
N ASP A 212 -27.70 32.64 19.90
CA ASP A 212 -27.44 31.93 21.15
C ASP A 212 -26.59 30.67 20.95
N LEU A 213 -26.90 29.89 19.91
CA LEU A 213 -26.13 28.69 19.56
C LEU A 213 -24.68 29.04 19.20
N THR A 214 -24.46 30.16 18.50
CA THR A 214 -23.12 30.68 18.20
C THR A 214 -22.35 30.97 19.49
N GLN A 215 -22.98 31.63 20.47
CA GLN A 215 -22.37 31.91 21.77
C GLN A 215 -22.06 30.63 22.56
N ILE A 216 -22.96 29.64 22.53
CA ILE A 216 -22.72 28.35 23.19
C ILE A 216 -21.57 27.60 22.53
N ILE A 217 -21.48 27.57 21.19
CA ILE A 217 -20.37 26.93 20.47
C ILE A 217 -19.05 27.60 20.84
N ASP A 218 -19.00 28.94 20.85
CA ASP A 218 -17.81 29.70 21.26
C ASP A 218 -17.42 29.40 22.72
N PHE A 219 -18.40 29.34 23.62
CA PHE A 219 -18.17 28.93 25.01
C PHE A 219 -17.58 27.51 25.09
N LEU A 220 -18.14 26.54 24.37
CA LEU A 220 -17.63 25.16 24.35
C LEU A 220 -16.25 25.06 23.71
N GLN A 221 -15.94 25.90 22.72
CA GLN A 221 -14.61 25.99 22.10
C GLN A 221 -13.56 26.39 23.14
N HIS A 222 -13.83 27.43 23.94
CA HIS A 222 -12.96 27.94 25.00
C HIS A 222 -12.93 27.07 26.27
N ASN A 223 -13.83 26.09 26.41
CA ASN A 223 -13.90 25.19 27.56
C ASN A 223 -13.68 23.71 27.17
N PRO A 224 -12.45 23.31 26.79
CA PRO A 224 -12.15 21.97 26.29
C PRO A 224 -12.41 20.85 27.31
N VAL A 225 -12.31 21.14 28.61
CA VAL A 225 -12.61 20.17 29.68
C VAL A 225 -14.10 19.82 29.69
N LEU A 226 -14.98 20.83 29.61
CA LEU A 226 -16.42 20.63 29.55
C LEU A 226 -16.81 19.88 28.28
N ARG A 227 -16.25 20.31 27.13
CA ARG A 227 -16.46 19.64 25.84
C ARG A 227 -16.08 18.16 25.88
N LYS A 228 -14.91 17.86 26.43
CA LYS A 228 -14.43 16.48 26.61
C LYS A 228 -15.40 15.69 27.49
N LYS A 229 -15.91 16.26 28.59
CA LYS A 229 -16.91 15.60 29.45
C LYS A 229 -18.24 15.35 28.75
N PHE A 230 -18.67 16.24 27.86
CA PHE A 230 -19.86 16.00 27.04
C PHE A 230 -19.69 14.86 26.03
N THR A 231 -18.47 14.58 25.57
CA THR A 231 -18.23 13.52 24.56
C THR A 231 -17.73 12.19 25.11
N GLU A 232 -17.15 12.14 26.33
CA GLU A 232 -16.50 10.94 26.88
C GLU A 232 -17.42 9.82 27.37
N ASP A 233 -18.59 10.14 27.92
CA ASP A 233 -19.36 9.18 28.73
C ASP A 233 -20.61 8.65 27.99
N GLU A 234 -20.54 7.45 27.42
CA GLU A 234 -21.64 6.88 26.64
C GLU A 234 -22.81 6.39 27.50
N ASP A 235 -22.60 6.20 28.81
CA ASP A 235 -23.52 5.46 29.66
C ASP A 235 -24.63 6.34 30.27
N PHE A 236 -24.54 7.67 30.15
CA PHE A 236 -25.48 8.60 30.81
C PHE A 236 -25.97 9.78 29.94
N PRO A 237 -26.61 9.54 28.78
CA PRO A 237 -27.13 10.60 27.91
C PRO A 237 -28.14 11.53 28.61
N ALA A 238 -28.98 10.99 29.50
CA ALA A 238 -29.95 11.78 30.25
C ALA A 238 -29.30 12.79 31.22
N LEU A 239 -28.22 12.39 31.90
CA LEU A 239 -27.48 13.30 32.80
C LEU A 239 -26.78 14.40 32.03
N LYS A 240 -26.24 14.10 30.84
CA LYS A 240 -25.64 15.12 29.97
C LYS A 240 -26.67 16.14 29.49
N LYS A 241 -27.86 15.70 29.06
CA LYS A 241 -28.97 16.60 28.73
C LYS A 241 -29.33 17.49 29.92
N GLN A 242 -29.49 16.91 31.11
CA GLN A 242 -29.78 17.67 32.33
C GLN A 242 -28.68 18.70 32.67
N LEU A 243 -27.41 18.34 32.47
CA LEU A 243 -26.30 19.25 32.68
C LEU A 243 -26.37 20.44 31.69
N VAL A 244 -26.66 20.20 30.41
CA VAL A 244 -26.86 21.25 29.41
C VAL A 244 -28.00 22.19 29.83
N HIS A 245 -29.16 21.66 30.22
CA HIS A 245 -30.28 22.44 30.74
C HIS A 245 -29.88 23.29 31.95
N SER A 246 -29.23 22.69 32.95
CA SER A 246 -28.80 23.43 34.15
C SER A 246 -27.79 24.56 33.86
N LEU A 247 -26.99 24.43 32.80
CA LEU A 247 -26.01 25.44 32.42
C LEU A 247 -26.63 26.59 31.62
N PHE A 248 -27.53 26.28 30.69
CA PHE A 248 -27.98 27.21 29.65
C PHE A 248 -29.46 27.60 29.71
N ASP A 249 -30.31 26.89 30.44
CA ASP A 249 -31.72 27.29 30.63
C ASP A 249 -31.79 28.71 31.23
N GLY A 250 -32.66 29.55 30.65
CA GLY A 250 -32.83 30.95 31.05
C GLY A 250 -31.71 31.90 30.64
N LYS A 251 -30.64 31.39 30.02
CA LYS A 251 -29.53 32.20 29.47
C LYS A 251 -29.47 32.19 27.94
N ALA A 252 -30.05 31.17 27.32
CA ALA A 252 -30.15 30.99 25.88
C ALA A 252 -31.57 30.57 25.50
N SER A 253 -31.92 30.73 24.23
CA SER A 253 -33.21 30.29 23.69
C SER A 253 -33.39 28.78 23.88
N PRO A 254 -34.64 28.32 24.13
CA PRO A 254 -34.93 26.90 24.28
C PRO A 254 -34.47 26.06 23.07
N ILE A 255 -34.56 26.61 21.87
CA ILE A 255 -34.14 25.92 20.63
C ILE A 255 -32.62 25.65 20.65
N ALA A 256 -31.81 26.65 21.01
CA ALA A 256 -30.35 26.48 21.09
C ALA A 256 -29.95 25.46 22.17
N VAL A 257 -30.62 25.50 23.33
CA VAL A 257 -30.37 24.55 24.42
C VAL A 257 -30.71 23.12 24.01
N GLU A 258 -31.86 22.91 23.35
CA GLU A 258 -32.27 21.58 22.87
C GLU A 258 -31.33 21.03 21.78
N VAL A 259 -30.81 21.88 20.88
CA VAL A 259 -29.80 21.47 19.89
C VAL A 259 -28.55 20.94 20.59
N VAL A 260 -28.06 21.65 21.60
CA VAL A 260 -26.87 21.24 22.35
C VAL A 260 -27.18 20.00 23.19
N ALA A 261 -28.35 19.92 23.80
CA ALA A 261 -28.79 18.75 24.57
C ALA A 261 -28.88 17.49 23.69
N SER A 262 -29.44 17.61 22.49
CA SER A 262 -29.43 16.56 21.48
C SER A 262 -28.00 16.14 21.13
N ALA A 263 -27.13 17.11 20.84
CA ALA A 263 -25.74 16.84 20.46
C ALA A 263 -24.93 16.12 21.54
N VAL A 264 -25.04 16.53 22.81
CA VAL A 264 -24.30 15.86 23.91
C VAL A 264 -24.81 14.45 24.22
N ALA A 265 -26.04 14.13 23.79
CA ALA A 265 -26.61 12.79 23.95
C ALA A 265 -26.14 11.82 22.86
N GLN A 266 -25.52 12.30 21.77
CA GLN A 266 -24.97 11.47 20.72
C GLN A 266 -23.57 10.94 21.05
N HIS A 267 -23.16 9.88 20.34
CA HIS A 267 -21.81 9.32 20.42
C HIS A 267 -20.88 10.00 19.41
N TRP A 268 -19.76 10.55 19.90
CA TRP A 268 -18.77 11.26 19.08
C TRP A 268 -17.42 10.54 19.12
N SER A 269 -16.86 10.26 17.95
CA SER A 269 -15.53 9.63 17.86
C SER A 269 -14.40 10.55 18.35
N GLN A 270 -14.55 11.87 18.16
CA GLN A 270 -13.58 12.86 18.64
C GLN A 270 -14.28 14.02 19.35
N PRO A 271 -13.71 14.57 20.44
CA PRO A 271 -14.32 15.69 21.17
C PRO A 271 -14.52 16.97 20.36
N ASN A 272 -13.79 17.16 19.26
CA ASN A 272 -13.94 18.35 18.41
C ASN A 272 -15.05 18.17 17.36
N ASP A 273 -15.46 16.93 17.05
CA ASP A 273 -16.49 16.66 16.03
C ASP A 273 -17.84 17.26 16.43
N ILE A 274 -18.16 17.29 17.74
CA ILE A 274 -19.38 17.93 18.25
C ILE A 274 -19.43 19.42 17.89
N LEU A 275 -18.30 20.15 17.90
CA LEU A 275 -18.29 21.56 17.52
C LEU A 275 -18.53 21.73 16.02
N VAL A 276 -17.94 20.87 15.20
CA VAL A 276 -18.17 20.88 13.75
C VAL A 276 -19.64 20.60 13.44
N ALA A 277 -20.24 19.61 14.12
CA ALA A 277 -21.65 19.29 13.96
C ALA A 277 -22.58 20.42 14.43
N LEU A 278 -22.29 21.05 15.58
CA LEU A 278 -23.06 22.19 16.07
C LEU A 278 -22.94 23.41 15.14
N ARG A 279 -21.76 23.68 14.56
CA ARG A 279 -21.59 24.74 13.55
C ARG A 279 -22.42 24.47 12.30
N ARG A 280 -22.38 23.23 11.79
CA ARG A 280 -23.23 22.80 10.67
C ARG A 280 -24.71 22.95 11.02
N GLN A 281 -25.10 22.55 12.23
CA GLN A 281 -26.48 22.68 12.70
C GLN A 281 -26.92 24.15 12.79
N ASN A 282 -26.03 25.02 13.27
CA ASN A 282 -26.27 26.45 13.33
C ASN A 282 -26.51 27.05 11.94
N ALA A 283 -25.71 26.66 10.94
CA ALA A 283 -25.94 27.07 9.55
C ALA A 283 -27.32 26.61 9.03
N LEU A 284 -27.70 25.35 9.31
CA LEU A 284 -29.02 24.84 8.95
C LEU A 284 -30.15 25.60 9.64
N VAL A 285 -29.99 26.04 10.89
CA VAL A 285 -31.00 26.87 11.59
C VAL A 285 -31.29 28.15 10.80
N VAL A 286 -30.26 28.85 10.36
CA VAL A 286 -30.40 30.11 9.61
C VAL A 286 -30.94 29.86 8.20
N LEU A 287 -30.49 28.79 7.53
CA LEU A 287 -30.99 28.43 6.21
C LEU A 287 -32.48 28.01 6.26
N THR A 288 -32.93 27.32 7.30
CA THR A 288 -34.35 27.03 7.54
C THR A 288 -35.16 28.31 7.74
N ALA A 289 -34.58 29.31 8.42
CA ALA A 289 -35.23 30.63 8.56
C ALA A 289 -35.37 31.32 7.19
N ALA A 290 -34.31 31.33 6.38
CA ALA A 290 -34.31 31.90 5.04
C ALA A 290 -35.30 31.19 4.09
N GLU A 291 -35.37 29.86 4.15
CA GLU A 291 -36.32 29.06 3.36
C GLU A 291 -37.77 29.41 3.72
N ARG A 292 -38.10 29.53 5.01
CA ARG A 292 -39.44 29.90 5.49
C ARG A 292 -39.85 31.30 5.07
N ASP A 293 -38.88 32.20 4.94
CA ASP A 293 -39.08 33.58 4.48
C ASP A 293 -39.05 33.70 2.94
N GLY A 294 -38.86 32.58 2.22
CA GLY A 294 -38.80 32.53 0.76
C GLY A 294 -37.53 33.15 0.16
N GLN A 295 -36.46 33.32 0.95
CA GLN A 295 -35.21 33.96 0.54
C GLN A 295 -34.07 32.98 0.28
N ILE A 296 -34.30 31.66 0.29
CA ILE A 296 -33.24 30.64 0.14
C ILE A 296 -32.47 30.76 -1.18
N GLU A 297 -33.15 31.08 -2.29
CA GLU A 297 -32.50 31.29 -3.60
C GLU A 297 -31.56 32.50 -3.57
N GLN A 298 -31.99 33.61 -2.96
CA GLN A 298 -31.12 34.78 -2.80
C GLN A 298 -29.88 34.44 -1.94
N VAL A 299 -30.08 33.70 -0.85
CA VAL A 299 -28.98 33.31 0.06
C VAL A 299 -27.99 32.39 -0.65
N GLU A 300 -28.47 31.40 -1.41
CA GLU A 300 -27.63 30.52 -2.24
C GLU A 300 -26.78 31.32 -3.22
N ASP A 301 -27.42 32.20 -4.01
CA ASP A 301 -26.75 33.04 -5.00
C ASP A 301 -25.67 33.93 -4.38
N GLU A 302 -25.98 34.56 -3.25
CA GLU A 302 -25.04 35.43 -2.55
C GLU A 302 -23.87 34.62 -1.96
N LEU A 303 -24.12 33.48 -1.32
CA LEU A 303 -23.07 32.60 -0.79
C LEU A 303 -22.15 32.08 -1.92
N PHE A 304 -22.71 31.72 -3.07
CA PHE A 304 -21.93 31.29 -4.23
C PHE A 304 -21.01 32.42 -4.73
N ARG A 305 -21.53 33.66 -4.85
CA ARG A 305 -20.72 34.83 -5.24
C ARG A 305 -19.61 35.10 -4.23
N VAL A 306 -19.89 34.98 -2.93
CA VAL A 306 -18.89 35.17 -1.88
C VAL A 306 -17.85 34.05 -1.91
N SER A 307 -18.24 32.80 -2.13
CA SER A 307 -17.31 31.67 -2.31
C SER A 307 -16.32 31.95 -3.43
N ARG A 308 -16.82 32.32 -4.63
CA ARG A 308 -16.00 32.70 -5.78
C ARG A 308 -15.09 33.90 -5.51
N LEU A 309 -15.56 34.89 -4.76
CA LEU A 309 -14.76 36.04 -4.37
C LEU A 309 -13.59 35.63 -3.48
N LEU A 310 -13.79 34.73 -2.51
CA LEU A 310 -12.75 34.24 -1.62
C LEU A 310 -11.73 33.37 -2.38
N GLU A 311 -12.20 32.49 -3.27
CA GLU A 311 -11.33 31.71 -4.17
C GLU A 311 -10.42 32.60 -5.02
N ALA A 312 -10.99 33.67 -5.61
CA ALA A 312 -10.25 34.60 -6.45
C ALA A 312 -9.30 35.52 -5.65
N ASN A 313 -9.47 35.65 -4.33
CA ASN A 313 -8.70 36.55 -3.48
C ASN A 313 -8.07 35.82 -2.27
N PRO A 314 -6.99 35.04 -2.46
CA PRO A 314 -6.38 34.24 -1.39
C PRO A 314 -5.91 35.06 -0.18
N THR A 315 -5.49 36.31 -0.39
CA THR A 315 -5.11 37.20 0.71
C THR A 315 -6.29 37.55 1.61
N LEU A 316 -7.46 37.82 1.03
CA LEU A 316 -8.69 38.09 1.79
C LEU A 316 -9.10 36.84 2.58
N ALA A 317 -9.11 35.68 1.91
CA ALA A 317 -9.42 34.40 2.54
C ALA A 317 -8.48 34.10 3.72
N SER A 318 -7.17 34.35 3.57
CA SER A 318 -6.19 34.19 4.64
C SER A 318 -6.43 35.13 5.83
N LEU A 319 -6.76 36.41 5.58
CA LEU A 319 -7.08 37.37 6.63
C LEU A 319 -8.35 37.01 7.42
N LEU A 320 -9.36 36.44 6.74
CA LEU A 320 -10.56 35.95 7.38
C LEU A 320 -10.32 34.63 8.13
N THR A 321 -9.39 33.80 7.67
CA THR A 321 -9.01 32.54 8.31
C THR A 321 -8.17 32.74 9.58
N ASP A 322 -7.43 33.86 9.71
CA ASP A 322 -6.54 34.14 10.83
C ASP A 322 -7.28 34.32 12.17
N PHE A 323 -7.57 33.20 12.82
CA PHE A 323 -8.23 33.12 14.12
C PHE A 323 -7.35 33.62 15.29
N THR A 324 -6.09 34.00 15.04
CA THR A 324 -5.28 34.72 16.05
C THR A 324 -5.73 36.16 16.22
N LYS A 325 -6.51 36.70 15.27
CA LYS A 325 -7.13 38.02 15.36
C LYS A 325 -8.55 37.92 15.94
N PRO A 326 -9.00 38.95 16.68
CA PRO A 326 -10.35 39.00 17.21
C PRO A 326 -11.41 38.82 16.11
N ALA A 327 -12.45 38.03 16.39
CA ALA A 327 -13.55 37.78 15.46
C ALA A 327 -14.19 39.10 14.98
N ASP A 328 -14.38 40.07 15.87
CA ASP A 328 -14.95 41.39 15.54
C ASP A 328 -14.20 42.11 14.42
N ARG A 329 -12.87 42.01 14.37
CA ARG A 329 -12.07 42.64 13.30
C ARG A 329 -12.28 41.94 11.96
N ARG A 330 -12.37 40.61 11.98
CA ARG A 330 -12.60 39.81 10.77
C ARG A 330 -14.03 40.01 10.24
N ASN A 331 -15.01 40.07 11.13
CA ASN A 331 -16.39 40.40 10.80
C ASN A 331 -16.52 41.84 10.29
N ALA A 332 -15.82 42.82 10.88
CA ALA A 332 -15.80 44.19 10.39
C ALA A 332 -15.21 44.30 8.96
N LEU A 333 -14.17 43.51 8.65
CA LEU A 333 -13.62 43.42 7.30
C LEU A 333 -14.66 42.87 6.32
N LEU A 334 -15.35 41.79 6.69
CA LEU A 334 -16.41 41.19 5.87
C LEU A 334 -17.56 42.19 5.63
N THR A 335 -18.10 42.79 6.68
CA THR A 335 -19.21 43.75 6.60
C THR A 335 -18.82 45.00 5.82
N GLY A 336 -17.57 45.47 5.96
CA GLY A 336 -17.07 46.62 5.19
C GLY A 336 -16.96 46.37 3.69
N LEU A 337 -16.73 45.11 3.27
CA LEU A 337 -16.61 44.73 1.86
C LEU A 337 -17.95 44.33 1.23
N LEU A 338 -18.79 43.60 1.97
CA LEU A 338 -19.95 42.91 1.43
C LEU A 338 -21.29 43.40 2.01
N GLY A 339 -21.28 44.15 3.12
CA GLY A 339 -22.48 44.38 3.93
C GLY A 339 -23.64 45.09 3.22
N SER A 340 -23.37 45.85 2.14
CA SER A 340 -24.42 46.48 1.31
C SER A 340 -24.86 45.63 0.10
N GLN A 341 -24.14 44.55 -0.19
CA GLN A 341 -24.33 43.70 -1.38
C GLN A 341 -25.02 42.37 -1.06
N ILE A 342 -25.19 42.03 0.22
CA ILE A 342 -25.76 40.77 0.68
C ILE A 342 -26.98 40.99 1.59
N GLY A 343 -27.90 40.04 1.60
CA GLY A 343 -29.07 40.03 2.46
C GLY A 343 -28.77 39.72 3.93
N ASN A 344 -29.79 39.86 4.78
CA ASN A 344 -29.66 39.70 6.22
C ASN A 344 -29.24 38.28 6.65
N TYR A 345 -29.85 37.25 6.06
CA TYR A 345 -29.54 35.85 6.36
C TYR A 345 -28.10 35.48 5.95
N THR A 346 -27.65 35.92 4.77
CA THR A 346 -26.27 35.72 4.30
C THR A 346 -25.27 36.42 5.23
N ALA A 347 -25.55 37.67 5.61
CA ALA A 347 -24.69 38.40 6.56
C ALA A 347 -24.59 37.68 7.91
N HIS A 348 -25.70 37.13 8.43
CA HIS A 348 -25.70 36.33 9.65
C HIS A 348 -24.87 35.05 9.51
N LEU A 349 -25.11 34.25 8.46
CA LEU A 349 -24.38 33.01 8.18
C LEU A 349 -22.87 33.25 8.11
N LEU A 350 -22.44 34.26 7.36
CA LEU A 350 -21.03 34.57 7.21
C LEU A 350 -20.42 35.05 8.52
N THR A 351 -21.07 35.98 9.23
CA THR A 351 -20.56 36.52 10.51
C THR A 351 -20.37 35.41 11.55
N GLN A 352 -21.35 34.53 11.70
CA GLN A 352 -21.28 33.40 12.64
C GLN A 352 -20.19 32.41 12.22
N THR A 353 -20.09 32.09 10.93
CA THR A 353 -19.09 31.16 10.40
C THR A 353 -17.67 31.69 10.62
N ILE A 354 -17.40 32.95 10.28
CA ILE A 354 -16.10 33.60 10.49
C ILE A 354 -15.71 33.61 11.97
N SER A 355 -16.68 33.89 12.85
CA SER A 355 -16.48 33.87 14.30
C SER A 355 -16.08 32.47 14.80
N LEU A 356 -16.67 31.43 14.22
CA LEU A 356 -16.51 30.04 14.66
C LEU A 356 -15.50 29.23 13.84
N LEU A 357 -14.73 29.80 12.90
CA LEU A 357 -13.85 29.05 11.97
C LEU A 357 -12.88 28.07 12.66
N ASN A 358 -12.31 28.47 13.79
CA ASN A 358 -11.39 27.65 14.62
C ASN A 358 -10.36 26.84 13.81
N GLY A 359 -9.70 27.49 12.84
CA GLY A 359 -8.67 26.88 11.99
C GLY A 359 -9.16 26.30 10.66
N GLN A 360 -10.47 26.25 10.40
CA GLN A 360 -11.00 25.96 9.07
C GLN A 360 -10.73 27.13 8.11
N PRO A 361 -10.27 26.87 6.87
CA PRO A 361 -10.13 27.92 5.85
C PRO A 361 -11.47 28.59 5.54
N ALA A 362 -11.50 29.92 5.46
CA ALA A 362 -12.71 30.70 5.25
C ALA A 362 -13.38 30.37 3.91
N GLU A 363 -12.59 30.21 2.84
CA GLU A 363 -13.06 29.82 1.52
C GLU A 363 -13.80 28.48 1.54
N SER A 364 -13.22 27.47 2.21
CA SER A 364 -13.84 26.15 2.35
C SER A 364 -15.10 26.20 3.21
N ALA A 365 -15.11 27.01 4.27
CA ALA A 365 -16.27 27.15 5.13
C ALA A 365 -17.45 27.83 4.40
N VAL A 366 -17.19 28.88 3.61
CA VAL A 366 -18.23 29.56 2.83
C VAL A 366 -18.73 28.70 1.67
N ASP A 367 -17.84 27.95 1.01
CA ASP A 367 -18.25 26.99 -0.02
C ASP A 367 -19.20 25.92 0.55
N GLN A 368 -18.91 25.38 1.74
CA GLN A 368 -19.81 24.46 2.43
C GLN A 368 -21.18 25.08 2.75
N LEU A 369 -21.24 26.37 3.10
CA LEU A 369 -22.51 27.06 3.28
C LEU A 369 -23.31 27.16 1.97
N ALA A 370 -22.65 27.50 0.87
CA ALA A 370 -23.29 27.58 -0.45
C ALA A 370 -23.86 26.20 -0.85
N GLN A 371 -23.09 25.13 -0.64
CA GLN A 371 -23.55 23.76 -0.87
C GLN A 371 -24.73 23.39 0.03
N LEU A 372 -24.73 23.77 1.32
CA LEU A 372 -25.86 23.53 2.22
C LEU A 372 -27.11 24.29 1.78
N ALA A 373 -26.97 25.55 1.34
CA ALA A 373 -28.09 26.36 0.84
C ALA A 373 -28.70 25.75 -0.43
N ALA A 374 -27.86 25.35 -1.40
CA ALA A 374 -28.29 24.66 -2.61
C ALA A 374 -28.98 23.33 -2.29
N ALA A 375 -28.42 22.55 -1.36
CA ALA A 375 -29.03 21.30 -0.90
C ALA A 375 -30.41 21.52 -0.25
N MET A 376 -30.58 22.60 0.52
CA MET A 376 -31.85 22.95 1.15
C MET A 376 -32.90 23.43 0.17
N ARG A 377 -32.53 24.20 -0.86
CA ARG A 377 -33.44 24.56 -1.96
C ARG A 377 -34.00 23.32 -2.69
N GLY A 378 -33.33 22.17 -2.57
CA GLY A 378 -33.70 20.94 -3.25
C GLY A 378 -33.35 20.95 -4.73
N GLU A 379 -32.53 21.91 -5.17
CA GLU A 379 -31.94 21.98 -6.50
C GLU A 379 -30.50 21.54 -6.40
N THR A 380 -30.24 20.28 -6.73
CA THR A 380 -28.85 19.83 -6.90
C THR A 380 -28.40 20.22 -8.30
N VAL A 381 -27.35 21.03 -8.39
CA VAL A 381 -26.74 21.38 -9.67
C VAL A 381 -25.95 20.19 -10.19
N ALA A 382 -26.29 19.71 -11.38
CA ALA A 382 -25.48 18.77 -12.13
C ALA A 382 -24.55 19.55 -13.06
N HIS A 383 -23.24 19.47 -12.80
CA HIS A 383 -22.23 20.00 -13.70
C HIS A 383 -21.99 19.01 -14.83
N VAL A 384 -22.35 19.41 -16.05
CA VAL A 384 -22.26 18.55 -17.23
C VAL A 384 -21.21 19.10 -18.18
N VAL A 385 -20.10 18.39 -18.31
CA VAL A 385 -19.06 18.71 -19.28
C VAL A 385 -19.32 17.95 -20.57
N SER A 386 -19.36 18.69 -21.68
CA SER A 386 -19.69 18.18 -23.01
C SER A 386 -18.73 18.70 -24.07
N ALA A 387 -18.50 17.90 -25.11
CA ALA A 387 -17.61 18.28 -26.22
C ALA A 387 -18.19 19.41 -27.10
N ALA A 388 -19.50 19.54 -27.14
CA ALA A 388 -20.25 20.51 -27.93
C ALA A 388 -21.47 21.01 -27.14
N GLU A 389 -22.01 22.15 -27.54
CA GLU A 389 -23.14 22.76 -26.87
C GLU A 389 -24.39 21.86 -26.92
N LEU A 390 -24.97 21.63 -25.74
CA LEU A 390 -26.20 20.86 -25.58
C LEU A 390 -27.41 21.68 -26.02
N SER A 391 -28.29 21.08 -26.82
CA SER A 391 -29.57 21.69 -27.15
C SER A 391 -30.48 21.79 -25.92
N ASP A 392 -31.43 22.72 -25.93
CA ASP A 392 -32.37 22.90 -24.80
C ASP A 392 -33.21 21.64 -24.56
N ALA A 393 -33.56 20.92 -25.63
CA ALA A 393 -34.25 19.63 -25.53
C ALA A 393 -33.39 18.57 -24.81
N GLN A 394 -32.08 18.52 -25.09
CA GLN A 394 -31.15 17.62 -24.41
C GLN A 394 -30.96 18.00 -22.94
N LYS A 395 -30.82 19.30 -22.62
CA LYS A 395 -30.72 19.79 -21.23
C LYS A 395 -31.95 19.40 -20.42
N GLN A 396 -33.15 19.58 -20.99
CA GLN A 396 -34.41 19.24 -20.32
C GLN A 396 -34.57 17.73 -20.12
N ARG A 397 -34.22 16.92 -21.13
CA ARG A 397 -34.24 15.45 -21.03
C ARG A 397 -33.25 14.95 -19.98
N LEU A 398 -32.02 15.45 -20.00
CA LEU A 398 -30.97 15.08 -19.04
C LEU A 398 -31.38 15.46 -17.61
N GLY A 399 -31.89 16.67 -17.41
CA GLY A 399 -32.39 17.10 -16.10
C GLY A 399 -33.53 16.21 -15.58
N GLY A 400 -34.46 15.81 -16.46
CA GLY A 400 -35.53 14.87 -16.11
C GLY A 400 -35.02 13.48 -15.73
N VAL A 401 -34.08 12.93 -16.49
CA VAL A 401 -33.47 11.61 -16.20
C VAL A 401 -32.69 11.64 -14.88
N LEU A 402 -31.88 12.67 -14.66
CA LEU A 402 -31.13 12.82 -13.41
C LEU A 402 -32.10 13.01 -12.23
N ALA A 403 -33.17 13.78 -12.40
CA ALA A 403 -34.19 13.96 -11.36
C ALA A 403 -34.89 12.65 -10.97
N GLU A 404 -35.09 11.74 -11.94
CA GLU A 404 -35.62 10.40 -11.70
C GLU A 404 -34.63 9.53 -10.91
N ILE A 405 -33.35 9.51 -11.32
CA ILE A 405 -32.26 8.75 -10.67
C ILE A 405 -32.04 9.19 -9.23
N TYR A 406 -32.02 10.50 -8.97
CA TYR A 406 -31.68 11.07 -7.67
C TYR A 406 -32.90 11.45 -6.81
N HIS A 407 -34.12 11.24 -7.32
CA HIS A 407 -35.40 11.55 -6.64
C HIS A 407 -35.53 13.00 -6.13
N ARG A 408 -34.95 13.98 -6.85
CA ARG A 408 -34.97 15.41 -6.51
C ARG A 408 -34.87 16.28 -7.75
N LYS A 409 -35.19 17.58 -7.64
CA LYS A 409 -35.03 18.50 -8.77
C LYS A 409 -33.55 18.71 -9.05
N ILE A 410 -33.15 18.53 -10.31
CA ILE A 410 -31.77 18.73 -10.76
C ILE A 410 -31.74 19.82 -11.81
N SER A 411 -30.91 20.83 -11.54
CA SER A 411 -30.61 21.90 -12.49
C SER A 411 -29.33 21.56 -13.23
N VAL A 412 -29.37 21.55 -14.57
CA VAL A 412 -28.22 21.15 -15.39
C VAL A 412 -27.44 22.39 -15.79
N GLN A 413 -26.21 22.52 -15.29
CA GLN A 413 -25.25 23.52 -15.74
C GLN A 413 -24.27 22.88 -16.71
N THR A 414 -24.14 23.46 -17.90
CA THR A 414 -23.32 22.88 -18.99
C THR A 414 -22.01 23.65 -19.16
N GLU A 415 -20.91 22.93 -19.21
CA GLU A 415 -19.58 23.43 -19.56
C GLU A 415 -19.11 22.77 -20.87
N ILE A 416 -18.49 23.56 -21.76
CA ILE A 416 -18.00 23.06 -23.05
C ILE A 416 -16.49 22.85 -22.94
N ASP A 417 -16.06 21.59 -23.02
CA ASP A 417 -14.65 21.20 -23.06
C ASP A 417 -14.37 20.40 -24.35
N PRO A 418 -13.74 21.03 -25.36
CA PRO A 418 -13.38 20.36 -26.62
C PRO A 418 -12.37 19.22 -26.47
N SER A 419 -11.72 19.06 -25.30
CA SER A 419 -10.79 17.96 -25.06
C SER A 419 -11.50 16.62 -24.84
N ILE A 420 -12.78 16.63 -24.49
CA ILE A 420 -13.58 15.42 -24.31
C ILE A 420 -14.01 14.88 -25.68
N ILE A 421 -13.70 13.62 -25.95
CA ILE A 421 -14.04 12.94 -27.22
C ILE A 421 -15.46 12.39 -27.11
N GLY A 422 -16.47 13.24 -27.29
CA GLY A 422 -17.89 12.86 -27.34
C GLY A 422 -18.47 12.25 -26.05
N GLY A 423 -19.80 12.28 -25.93
CA GLY A 423 -20.51 11.84 -24.72
C GLY A 423 -20.59 12.93 -23.65
N LEU A 424 -20.76 12.53 -22.39
CA LEU A 424 -21.02 13.43 -21.26
C LEU A 424 -20.21 13.02 -20.03
N ARG A 425 -19.66 14.00 -19.32
CA ARG A 425 -19.19 13.83 -17.94
C ARG A 425 -20.11 14.62 -17.02
N ILE A 426 -20.77 13.94 -16.09
CA ILE A 426 -21.79 14.52 -15.24
C ILE A 426 -21.32 14.44 -13.79
N GLY A 427 -21.10 15.58 -13.15
CA GLY A 427 -20.84 15.68 -11.71
C GLY A 427 -22.09 16.10 -10.96
N VAL A 428 -22.51 15.31 -9.96
CA VAL A 428 -23.62 15.62 -9.06
C VAL A 428 -23.12 15.51 -7.62
N GLY A 429 -22.82 16.64 -6.99
CA GLY A 429 -22.13 16.65 -5.69
C GLY A 429 -20.77 15.95 -5.78
N ASP A 430 -20.57 14.89 -4.99
CA ASP A 430 -19.34 14.09 -4.97
C ASP A 430 -19.34 12.92 -5.97
N GLU A 431 -20.44 12.70 -6.71
CA GLU A 431 -20.56 11.60 -7.65
C GLU A 431 -20.26 12.08 -9.08
N VAL A 432 -19.40 11.34 -9.79
CA VAL A 432 -19.07 11.62 -11.19
C VAL A 432 -19.48 10.43 -12.04
N ILE A 433 -20.39 10.68 -12.98
CA ILE A 433 -20.79 9.73 -14.02
C ILE A 433 -19.99 10.07 -15.28
N GLU A 434 -19.02 9.22 -15.58
CA GLU A 434 -18.21 9.32 -16.80
C GLU A 434 -18.84 8.48 -17.92
N ALA A 435 -19.58 9.15 -18.80
CA ALA A 435 -20.18 8.56 -19.98
C ALA A 435 -19.56 9.10 -21.29
N ASP A 436 -18.30 9.54 -21.22
CA ASP A 436 -17.53 9.97 -22.38
C ASP A 436 -16.78 8.80 -23.07
N ILE A 437 -16.50 8.95 -24.36
CA ILE A 437 -15.90 7.85 -25.15
C ILE A 437 -14.41 7.69 -24.82
N ALA A 438 -13.73 8.73 -24.35
CA ALA A 438 -12.34 8.62 -23.92
C ALA A 438 -12.19 7.67 -22.71
N THR A 439 -13.05 7.81 -21.70
CA THR A 439 -13.13 6.88 -20.56
C THR A 439 -13.50 5.47 -21.03
N ARG A 440 -14.42 5.31 -21.99
CA ARG A 440 -14.77 3.98 -22.54
C ARG A 440 -13.58 3.31 -23.25
N LEU A 441 -12.82 4.07 -24.04
CA LEU A 441 -11.61 3.58 -24.70
C LEU A 441 -10.52 3.23 -23.69
N ALA A 442 -10.36 4.03 -22.63
CA ALA A 442 -9.43 3.74 -21.55
C ALA A 442 -9.81 2.43 -20.83
N LYS A 443 -11.09 2.24 -20.46
CA LYS A 443 -11.59 0.98 -19.89
C LYS A 443 -11.41 -0.20 -20.83
N ALA A 444 -11.64 -0.02 -22.13
CA ALA A 444 -11.38 -1.05 -23.14
C ALA A 444 -9.89 -1.42 -23.20
N ALA A 445 -8.98 -0.45 -23.10
CA ALA A 445 -7.54 -0.71 -23.02
C ALA A 445 -7.13 -1.44 -21.73
N GLU A 446 -7.73 -1.10 -20.59
CA GLU A 446 -7.45 -1.76 -19.30
C GLU A 446 -7.90 -3.22 -19.26
N THR A 447 -8.99 -3.56 -19.96
CA THR A 447 -9.51 -4.94 -20.04
C THR A 447 -8.76 -5.83 -21.02
N LEU A 448 -7.75 -5.30 -21.72
CA LEU A 448 -6.91 -6.10 -22.61
C LEU A 448 -6.12 -7.14 -21.81
N PRO A 449 -5.99 -8.38 -22.34
CA PRO A 449 -5.22 -9.43 -21.68
C PRO A 449 -3.75 -9.01 -21.54
N ARG A 450 -3.31 -8.88 -20.29
CA ARG A 450 -1.92 -8.59 -19.93
C ARG A 450 -1.01 -9.79 -20.08
#